data_AF-A0A920KYT5-F1
#
_entry.id   AF-A0A920KYT5-F1
#
_cell.length_a   1.000
_cell.length_b   1.000
_cell.length_c   1.000
_cell.angle_alpha   90.00
_cell.angle_beta   90.00
_cell.angle_gamma   90.00
#
_symmetry.space_group_name_H-M   'P 1'
#
loop_
_entity.id
_entity.type
_entity.pdbx_description
1 polymer ?
#
loop_
_entity_poly.entity_id
_entity_poly.type
_entity_poly.pdbx_seq_one_letter_code
_entity_poly.pdbx_strand_id
1 'polypeptide(L)'
;MASRCWTCRPPGRPPPPDDTLSIALDATQDRQVADAATALREQAPTLKGFVNACGFLTQRVPTLEIAPDNWAESIEGNLTSAFTVRGILRH
;
A
#
# COMPACT_ATOMS: atom_id res chain seq x y z
N MET A 1 -0.28 18.20 -12.18
CA MET A 1 0.48 17.25 -13.02
C MET A 1 1.65 16.71 -12.21
N ALA A 2 1.46 15.60 -11.48
CA ALA A 2 2.50 14.94 -10.69
C ALA A 2 2.09 13.50 -10.34
N SER A 3 2.10 12.58 -11.31
CA SER A 3 1.77 11.17 -11.06
C SER A 3 2.80 10.54 -10.11
N ARG A 4 2.38 10.21 -8.88
CA ARG A 4 3.20 9.54 -7.86
C ARG A 4 2.38 8.50 -7.09
N CYS A 5 2.42 7.27 -7.55
CA CYS A 5 1.97 6.08 -6.81
C CYS A 5 2.85 4.87 -7.21
N TRP A 6 2.43 3.64 -6.92
CA TRP A 6 2.92 2.37 -7.51
C TRP A 6 4.25 1.77 -7.04
N THR A 7 4.69 2.04 -5.80
CA THR A 7 5.63 1.14 -5.09
C THR A 7 5.39 1.08 -3.58
N CYS A 8 5.22 -0.12 -3.02
CA CYS A 8 5.23 -0.38 -1.56
C CYS A 8 6.63 -0.24 -0.91
N ARG A 9 7.55 0.48 -1.56
CA ARG A 9 8.93 0.71 -1.16
C ARG A 9 9.28 2.18 -1.48
N PRO A 10 9.20 3.10 -0.51
CA PRO A 10 9.65 4.48 -0.73
C PRO A 10 11.16 4.52 -1.05
N PRO A 11 11.62 5.54 -1.81
CA PRO A 11 13.03 5.70 -2.12
C PRO A 11 13.87 5.79 -0.84
N GLY A 12 15.03 5.13 -0.84
CA GLY A 12 15.93 5.04 0.33
C GLY A 12 15.70 3.84 1.24
N ARG A 13 14.58 3.10 1.14
CA ARG A 13 14.42 1.83 1.86
C ARG A 13 15.31 0.74 1.22
N PRO A 14 16.07 -0.05 1.99
CA PRO A 14 16.81 -1.21 1.46
C PRO A 14 15.85 -2.22 0.81
N PRO A 15 16.34 -3.11 -0.09
CA PRO A 15 15.54 -4.19 -0.63
C PRO A 15 15.14 -5.17 0.49
N PRO A 16 14.06 -5.95 0.31
CA PRO A 16 13.93 -7.19 1.06
C PRO A 16 15.10 -8.14 0.72
N PRO A 17 15.46 -9.09 1.60
CA PRO A 17 16.43 -10.13 1.28
C PRO A 17 16.02 -10.98 0.06
N ASP A 18 16.98 -11.57 -0.64
CA ASP A 18 16.75 -12.27 -1.91
C ASP A 18 15.90 -13.56 -1.78
N ASP A 19 15.78 -14.10 -0.56
CA ASP A 19 14.91 -15.25 -0.22
C ASP A 19 13.47 -14.85 0.11
N THR A 20 13.18 -13.54 0.19
CA THR A 20 11.89 -13.00 0.63
C THR A 20 11.01 -12.64 -0.56
N LEU A 21 9.89 -13.36 -0.71
CA LEU A 21 8.88 -13.08 -1.74
C LEU A 21 8.46 -11.61 -1.71
N SER A 22 8.70 -10.90 -2.81
CA SER A 22 8.35 -9.48 -2.97
C SER A 22 7.44 -9.29 -4.18
N ILE A 23 6.26 -8.71 -3.95
CA ILE A 23 5.28 -8.39 -4.98
C ILE A 23 5.06 -6.87 -4.95
N ALA A 24 5.35 -6.20 -6.07
CA ALA A 24 5.04 -4.78 -6.25
C ALA A 24 3.58 -4.63 -6.69
N LEU A 25 2.82 -3.75 -6.02
CA LEU A 25 1.38 -3.54 -6.26
C LEU A 25 0.93 -2.13 -5.88
N ASP A 26 -0.24 -1.73 -6.36
CA ASP A 26 -0.93 -0.46 -6.09
C ASP A 26 -2.04 -0.74 -5.05
N ALA A 27 -1.77 -0.44 -3.77
CA ALA A 27 -2.56 -0.94 -2.64
C ALA A 27 -3.99 -0.36 -2.53
N THR A 28 -4.28 0.74 -3.22
CA THR A 28 -5.63 1.31 -3.40
C THR A 28 -6.34 0.76 -4.65
N GLN A 29 -5.76 -0.25 -5.32
CA GLN A 29 -6.23 -0.78 -6.61
C GLN A 29 -6.65 -2.25 -6.46
N ASP A 30 -7.96 -2.49 -6.28
CA ASP A 30 -8.56 -3.80 -6.00
C ASP A 30 -8.03 -4.94 -6.89
N ARG A 31 -7.85 -4.68 -8.19
CA ARG A 31 -7.31 -5.68 -9.13
C ARG A 31 -5.89 -6.11 -8.76
N GLN A 32 -4.97 -5.17 -8.54
CA GLN A 32 -3.57 -5.52 -8.26
C GLN A 32 -3.42 -6.22 -6.90
N VAL A 33 -4.29 -5.89 -5.95
CA VAL A 33 -4.37 -6.60 -4.66
C VAL A 33 -4.93 -8.02 -4.84
N ALA A 34 -5.89 -8.25 -5.72
CA ALA A 34 -6.39 -9.59 -6.05
C ALA A 34 -5.37 -10.44 -6.83
N ASP A 35 -4.67 -9.84 -7.79
CA ASP A 35 -3.58 -10.47 -8.55
C ASP A 35 -2.43 -10.87 -7.59
N ALA A 36 -2.03 -9.97 -6.68
CA ALA A 36 -1.02 -10.23 -5.66
C ALA A 36 -1.44 -11.28 -4.62
N ALA A 37 -2.70 -11.28 -4.17
CA ALA A 37 -3.23 -12.31 -3.26
C ALA A 37 -3.18 -13.71 -3.90
N THR A 38 -3.35 -13.79 -5.23
CA THR A 38 -3.25 -15.05 -5.97
C THR A 38 -1.82 -15.55 -6.06
N ALA A 39 -0.87 -14.70 -6.47
CA ALA A 39 0.56 -15.05 -6.47
C ALA A 39 1.11 -15.38 -5.07
N LEU A 40 0.55 -14.77 -4.01
CA LEU A 40 0.90 -15.08 -2.61
C LEU A 40 0.39 -16.47 -2.20
N ARG A 41 -0.84 -16.86 -2.57
CA ARG A 41 -1.39 -18.20 -2.28
C ARG A 41 -0.55 -19.32 -2.91
N GLU A 42 -0.12 -19.13 -4.15
CA GLU A 42 0.65 -20.12 -4.92
C GLU A 42 2.04 -20.40 -4.31
N GLN A 43 2.65 -19.38 -3.70
CA GLN A 43 4.02 -19.43 -3.19
C GLN A 43 4.12 -19.56 -1.66
N ALA A 44 3.11 -19.09 -0.92
CA ALA A 44 3.06 -19.09 0.53
C ALA A 44 1.65 -19.48 1.06
N PRO A 45 1.19 -20.73 0.83
CA PRO A 45 -0.20 -21.16 1.04
C PRO A 45 -0.71 -21.19 2.50
N THR A 46 0.08 -20.73 3.48
CA THR A 46 -0.36 -20.63 4.89
C THR A 46 0.05 -19.32 5.55
N LEU A 47 -0.50 -18.20 5.07
CA LEU A 47 -0.34 -16.88 5.70
C LEU A 47 -0.75 -16.92 7.18
N LYS A 48 0.20 -16.67 8.10
CA LYS A 48 -0.04 -16.71 9.56
C LYS A 48 -0.31 -15.34 10.20
N GLY A 49 -0.08 -14.26 9.46
CA GLY A 49 -0.29 -12.89 9.90
C GLY A 49 -0.15 -11.94 8.74
N PHE A 50 -0.78 -10.78 8.85
CA PHE A 50 -0.78 -9.73 7.83
C PHE A 50 -0.62 -8.38 8.52
N VAL A 51 0.21 -7.51 7.94
CA VAL A 51 0.43 -6.15 8.43
C VAL A 51 0.24 -5.21 7.26
N ASN A 52 -0.83 -4.40 7.28
CA ASN A 52 -0.93 -3.29 6.36
C ASN A 52 0.05 -2.19 6.80
N ALA A 53 1.21 -2.14 6.15
CA ALA A 53 2.19 -1.06 6.30
C ALA A 53 2.05 0.00 5.19
N CYS A 54 0.97 -0.04 4.40
CA CYS A 54 0.71 0.98 3.37
C CYS A 54 0.26 2.27 4.04
N GLY A 55 0.90 3.37 3.67
CA GLY A 55 0.47 4.71 4.00
C GLY A 55 1.52 5.74 3.58
N PHE A 56 1.10 6.99 3.48
CA PHE A 56 1.98 8.11 3.15
C PHE A 56 1.75 9.28 4.09
N LEU A 57 2.83 10.02 4.32
CA LEU A 57 2.90 11.16 5.22
C LEU A 57 3.20 12.41 4.40
N THR A 58 2.30 13.39 4.46
CA THR A 58 2.55 14.76 4.00
C THR A 58 3.41 15.51 5.02
N GLN A 59 4.00 16.63 4.62
CA GLN A 59 4.75 17.47 5.56
C GLN A 59 3.82 18.02 6.64
N ARG A 60 4.22 17.92 7.91
CA ARG A 60 3.47 18.50 9.03
C ARG A 60 3.47 20.03 8.91
N VAL A 61 2.28 20.59 8.76
CA VAL A 61 1.96 22.02 8.86
C VAL A 61 0.82 22.23 9.88
N PRO A 62 0.58 23.45 10.38
CA PRO A 62 -0.60 23.77 11.17
C PRO A 62 -1.90 23.43 10.43
N THR A 63 -2.95 23.00 11.14
CA THR A 63 -4.19 22.48 10.53
C THR A 63 -4.89 23.49 9.61
N LEU A 64 -4.77 24.80 9.91
CA LEU A 64 -5.34 25.88 9.10
C LEU A 64 -4.52 26.21 7.83
N GLU A 65 -3.34 25.61 7.68
CA GLU A 65 -2.42 25.77 6.54
C GLU A 65 -2.40 24.52 5.63
N ILE A 66 -3.18 23.49 5.95
CA ILE A 66 -3.33 22.30 5.09
C ILE A 66 -4.22 22.66 3.90
N ALA A 67 -3.66 22.61 2.68
CA ALA A 67 -4.43 22.73 1.46
C ALA A 67 -5.49 21.60 1.37
N PRO A 68 -6.76 21.90 1.01
CA PRO A 68 -7.83 20.89 0.99
C PRO A 68 -7.51 19.65 0.14
N ASP A 69 -6.83 19.84 -0.99
CA ASP A 69 -6.44 18.74 -1.89
C ASP A 69 -5.47 17.77 -1.21
N ASN A 70 -4.48 18.29 -0.46
CA ASN A 70 -3.52 17.46 0.30
C ASN A 70 -4.22 16.67 1.41
N TRP A 71 -5.29 17.23 2.00
CA TRP A 71 -6.11 16.55 3.02
C TRP A 71 -6.97 15.46 2.39
N ALA A 72 -7.60 15.74 1.25
CA ALA A 72 -8.37 14.77 0.48
C ALA A 72 -7.49 13.58 0.04
N GLU A 73 -6.34 13.85 -0.58
CA GLU A 73 -5.35 12.82 -0.95
C GLU A 73 -4.92 11.99 0.26
N SER A 74 -4.57 12.64 1.37
CA SER A 74 -4.15 11.97 2.62
C SER A 74 -5.24 11.09 3.24
N ILE A 75 -6.53 11.40 3.05
CA ILE A 75 -7.64 10.54 3.49
C ILE A 75 -7.86 9.41 2.48
N GLU A 76 -8.01 9.76 1.20
CA GLU A 76 -8.40 8.84 0.14
C GLU A 76 -7.40 7.68 0.00
N GLY A 77 -6.11 7.96 -0.14
CA GLY A 77 -5.13 6.90 -0.36
C GLY A 77 -4.85 6.05 0.88
N ASN A 78 -4.82 6.65 2.09
CA ASN A 78 -4.59 5.89 3.33
C ASN A 78 -5.81 5.03 3.72
N LEU A 79 -7.05 5.53 3.57
CA LEU A 79 -8.25 4.74 3.88
C LEU A 79 -8.57 3.72 2.78
N THR A 80 -8.46 4.08 1.49
CA THR A 80 -8.74 3.14 0.40
C THR A 80 -7.78 1.95 0.47
N SER A 81 -6.48 2.18 0.71
CA SER A 81 -5.54 1.06 0.87
C SER A 81 -5.86 0.22 2.10
N ALA A 82 -6.28 0.83 3.22
CA ALA A 82 -6.70 0.07 4.40
C ALA A 82 -7.93 -0.83 4.16
N PHE A 83 -8.87 -0.44 3.29
CA PHE A 83 -10.04 -1.27 2.96
C PHE A 83 -9.77 -2.27 1.82
N THR A 84 -9.08 -1.85 0.75
CA THR A 84 -8.78 -2.67 -0.43
C THR A 84 -7.87 -3.85 -0.10
N VAL A 85 -6.83 -3.69 0.74
CA VAL A 85 -5.91 -4.80 1.11
C VAL A 85 -6.60 -5.96 1.83
N ARG A 86 -7.86 -5.82 2.25
CA ARG A 86 -8.71 -6.94 2.70
C ARG A 86 -8.79 -8.07 1.65
N GLY A 87 -8.55 -7.80 0.37
CA GLY A 87 -8.42 -8.84 -0.67
C GLY A 87 -7.39 -9.92 -0.34
N ILE A 88 -6.27 -9.55 0.31
CA ILE A 88 -5.21 -10.48 0.75
C ILE A 88 -5.66 -11.36 1.94
N LEU A 89 -6.65 -10.89 2.71
CA LEU A 89 -7.25 -11.60 3.84
C LEU A 89 -8.47 -12.45 3.46
N ARG A 90 -8.86 -12.47 2.18
CA ARG A 90 -10.01 -13.26 1.69
C ARG A 90 -9.52 -14.52 0.99
N HIS A 91 -9.37 -15.57 1.80
CA HIS A 91 -9.08 -16.97 1.47
C HIS A 91 -7.63 -17.22 1.01
#